data_AF-A0A5J9UBH7-F1
#
_entry.id   AF-A0A5J9UBH7-F1
#
_cell.length_a   1.000
_cell.length_b   1.000
_cell.length_c   1.000
_cell.angle_alpha   90.00
_cell.angle_beta   90.00
_cell.angle_gamma   90.00
#
_symmetry.space_group_name_H-M   'P 1'
#
loop_
_entity.id
_entity.type
_entity.pdbx_description
1 polymer ?
#
loop_
_entity_poly.entity_id
_entity_poly.type
_entity_poly.pdbx_seq_one_letter_code
_entity_poly.pdbx_strand_id
1 'polypeptide(L)'
;MRLVGLTGGIASGKSTVSNLFKDAGVPVVDADVVARIVVKLDTGSHRASSKRLPRCGVRDEFVWIGFDIQSCDVIATLIPLVCDFGLIADVVRKGTGGWKKIVKAFGNDILLENGEIDRARLGQIVFSDPAKRQLLNRLLAPHISSGILWEIAKLWMKGCKVIILDVPLLFETKMDRWTNPVIVVWVDPEIQIQRLMSRDGCSEEQAQNRINAQLALDWKKSEADIVIDNSGSLDETKEQFREVLSKVSEPLTWKERLRSRDGLISVILCTAVGVLLAQKNLL
;
A
#
# COMPACT_ATOMS: atom_id res chain seq x y z
N MET A 1 15.41 8.08 3.94
CA MET A 1 14.53 7.06 4.52
C MET A 1 14.57 5.86 3.59
N ARG A 2 14.44 4.66 4.13
CA ARG A 2 14.29 3.40 3.41
C ARG A 2 12.81 3.03 3.39
N LEU A 3 12.24 2.86 2.21
CA LEU A 3 10.86 2.42 2.03
C LEU A 3 10.90 0.99 1.52
N VAL A 4 10.50 0.04 2.36
CA VAL A 4 10.62 -1.40 2.09
C VAL A 4 9.27 -1.92 1.60
N GLY A 5 9.25 -2.62 0.47
CA GLY A 5 8.03 -3.24 -0.04
C GLY A 5 7.79 -4.56 0.68
N LEU A 6 6.57 -4.82 1.14
CA LEU A 6 6.17 -6.13 1.65
C LEU A 6 5.03 -6.65 0.79
N THR A 7 5.24 -7.80 0.14
CA THR A 7 4.24 -8.44 -0.70
C THR A 7 4.22 -9.95 -0.51
N GLY A 8 3.23 -10.60 -1.13
CA GLY A 8 3.01 -12.04 -1.01
C GLY A 8 1.71 -12.46 -1.68
N GLY A 9 1.62 -13.73 -2.03
CA GLY A 9 0.42 -14.32 -2.63
C GLY A 9 -0.73 -14.47 -1.64
N ILE A 10 -1.92 -14.76 -2.15
CA ILE A 10 -3.04 -15.16 -1.30
C ILE A 10 -2.65 -16.33 -0.40
N ALA A 11 -2.99 -16.25 0.89
CA ALA A 11 -2.67 -17.28 1.88
C ALA A 11 -1.17 -17.56 2.12
N SER A 12 -0.25 -16.71 1.64
CA SER A 12 1.18 -16.84 1.94
C SER A 12 1.56 -16.45 3.37
N GLY A 13 0.66 -15.79 4.11
CA GLY A 13 0.90 -15.35 5.49
C GLY A 13 1.61 -14.00 5.61
N LYS A 14 1.55 -13.16 4.57
CA LYS A 14 2.00 -11.76 4.60
C LYS A 14 1.58 -10.98 5.85
N SER A 15 0.33 -11.17 6.31
CA SER A 15 -0.17 -10.52 7.53
C SER A 15 0.60 -10.91 8.79
N THR A 16 1.13 -12.13 8.85
CA THR A 16 1.97 -12.59 9.97
C THR A 16 3.25 -11.76 10.02
N VAL A 17 3.96 -11.66 8.89
CA VAL A 17 5.20 -10.85 8.79
C VAL A 17 4.92 -9.36 9.00
N SER A 18 3.81 -8.84 8.45
CA SER A 18 3.36 -7.46 8.66
C SER A 18 3.15 -7.15 10.14
N ASN A 19 2.61 -8.10 10.92
CA ASN A 19 2.46 -7.93 12.36
C ASN A 19 3.79 -8.02 13.10
N LEU A 20 4.69 -8.93 12.72
CA LEU A 20 6.03 -9.02 13.29
C LEU A 20 6.81 -7.69 13.16
N PHE A 21 6.69 -6.99 12.02
CA PHE A 21 7.27 -5.66 11.86
C PHE A 21 6.67 -4.62 12.81
N LYS A 22 5.34 -4.64 12.99
CA LYS A 22 4.65 -3.74 13.94
C LYS A 22 5.10 -4.01 15.37
N ASP A 23 5.19 -5.27 15.75
CA ASP A 23 5.62 -5.71 17.09
C ASP A 23 7.09 -5.31 17.36
N ALA A 24 7.93 -5.31 16.32
CA ALA A 24 9.30 -4.80 16.37
C ALA A 24 9.41 -3.26 16.37
N GLY A 25 8.29 -2.53 16.35
CA GLY A 25 8.25 -1.07 16.35
C GLY A 25 8.55 -0.43 14.99
N VAL A 26 8.61 -1.21 13.90
CA VAL A 26 8.80 -0.69 12.55
C VAL A 26 7.42 -0.30 11.99
N PRO A 27 7.23 0.95 11.54
CA PRO A 27 5.94 1.40 11.06
C PRO A 27 5.58 0.72 9.73
N VAL A 28 4.34 0.24 9.65
CA VAL A 28 3.79 -0.43 8.46
C VAL A 28 2.61 0.38 7.92
N VAL A 29 2.69 0.76 6.65
CA VAL A 29 1.60 1.38 5.88
C VAL A 29 0.93 0.28 5.07
N ASP A 30 -0.29 -0.09 5.46
CA ASP A 30 -1.11 -1.09 4.76
C ASP A 30 -1.96 -0.42 3.68
N ALA A 31 -1.68 -0.74 2.41
CA ALA A 31 -2.37 -0.15 1.27
C ALA A 31 -3.85 -0.51 1.21
N ASP A 32 -4.24 -1.71 1.65
CA ASP A 32 -5.65 -2.12 1.71
C ASP A 32 -6.40 -1.35 2.80
N VAL A 33 -5.75 -1.10 3.94
CA VAL A 33 -6.31 -0.24 5.00
C VAL A 33 -6.49 1.19 4.48
N VAL A 34 -5.47 1.76 3.83
CA VAL A 34 -5.56 3.11 3.26
C VAL A 34 -6.68 3.17 2.22
N ALA A 35 -6.79 2.19 1.33
CA ALA A 35 -7.88 2.12 0.36
C ALA A 35 -9.26 2.11 1.04
N ARG A 36 -9.44 1.34 2.12
CA ARG A 36 -10.69 1.34 2.90
C ARG A 36 -11.00 2.70 3.53
N ILE A 37 -9.99 3.38 4.09
CA ILE A 37 -10.16 4.71 4.70
C ILE A 37 -10.55 5.74 3.64
N VAL A 38 -9.88 5.72 2.48
CA VAL A 38 -10.11 6.65 1.36
C VAL A 38 -11.53 6.55 0.82
N VAL A 39 -12.09 5.33 0.78
CA VAL A 39 -13.45 5.10 0.27
C VAL A 39 -14.49 5.16 1.40
N LYS A 40 -14.05 5.27 2.68
CA LYS A 40 -14.82 4.95 3.91
C LYS A 40 -15.98 4.01 3.60
N LEU A 41 -15.75 2.85 2.99
CA LEU A 41 -16.86 1.92 2.85
C LEU A 41 -17.18 1.46 4.27
N ASP A 42 -18.26 1.97 4.88
CA ASP A 42 -18.86 1.29 6.03
C ASP A 42 -19.16 -0.11 5.53
N THR A 43 -18.27 -1.02 5.90
CA THR A 43 -18.68 -2.39 6.12
C THR A 43 -19.51 -2.29 7.38
N GLY A 44 -20.82 -2.06 7.19
CA GLY A 44 -21.78 -2.19 8.25
C GLY A 44 -21.46 -3.45 9.03
N SER A 45 -21.41 -3.29 10.35
CA SER A 45 -21.39 -4.37 11.33
C SER A 45 -22.52 -5.37 11.02
N HIS A 46 -22.22 -6.39 10.21
CA HIS A 46 -22.87 -7.68 10.32
C HIS A 46 -21.89 -8.60 11.01
N ARG A 47 -21.96 -8.56 12.35
CA ARG A 47 -21.62 -9.67 13.22
C ARG A 47 -22.65 -10.78 12.92
N ALA A 48 -22.46 -11.51 11.83
CA ALA A 48 -23.18 -12.73 11.49
C ALA A 48 -22.17 -13.72 10.89
N SER A 49 -21.96 -14.82 11.62
CA SER A 49 -21.21 -16.04 11.31
C SER A 49 -20.35 -16.07 10.05
N SER A 50 -19.04 -16.12 10.27
CA SER A 50 -18.05 -16.97 9.56
C SER A 50 -18.41 -17.50 8.15
N LYS A 51 -18.73 -16.62 7.19
CA LYS A 51 -18.54 -16.90 5.75
C LYS A 51 -18.04 -15.62 5.10
N ARG A 52 -16.71 -15.52 5.05
CA ARG A 52 -15.96 -14.49 4.35
C ARG A 52 -16.46 -14.50 2.89
N LEU A 53 -16.94 -13.35 2.38
CA LEU A 53 -17.40 -13.19 0.99
C LEU A 53 -16.43 -13.87 0.00
N PRO A 54 -16.92 -14.54 -1.06
CA PRO A 54 -16.04 -15.17 -2.03
C PRO A 54 -15.15 -14.10 -2.65
N ARG A 55 -13.84 -14.17 -2.35
CA ARG A 55 -12.84 -13.36 -3.04
C ARG A 55 -12.82 -13.81 -4.49
N CYS A 56 -13.54 -13.08 -5.34
CA CYS A 56 -13.52 -13.27 -6.77
C CYS A 56 -12.12 -12.89 -7.25
N GLY A 57 -11.32 -13.90 -7.60
CA GLY A 57 -10.02 -13.72 -8.21
C GLY A 57 -10.23 -13.17 -9.62
N VAL A 58 -10.09 -11.87 -9.78
CA VAL A 58 -10.02 -11.24 -11.09
C VAL A 58 -8.82 -10.30 -11.08
N ARG A 59 -7.98 -10.45 -12.12
CA ARG A 59 -6.89 -9.55 -12.48
C ARG A 59 -7.47 -8.19 -12.82
N ASP A 60 -7.76 -7.37 -11.82
CA ASP A 60 -8.11 -5.97 -12.06
C ASP A 60 -6.83 -5.14 -11.93
N GLU A 61 -6.26 -4.81 -13.09
CA GLU A 61 -5.14 -3.90 -13.25
C GLU A 61 -5.48 -2.54 -12.62
N PHE A 62 -4.88 -2.26 -11.46
CA PHE A 62 -4.78 -0.90 -10.95
C PHE A 62 -3.74 -0.17 -11.79
N VAL A 63 -4.19 0.54 -12.83
CA VAL A 63 -3.33 1.45 -13.60
C VAL A 63 -3.11 2.73 -12.79
N TRP A 64 -1.95 2.85 -12.17
CA TRP A 64 -1.55 4.06 -11.46
C TRP A 64 -0.94 5.07 -12.43
N ILE A 65 -1.48 6.28 -12.41
CA ILE A 65 -0.99 7.40 -13.21
C ILE A 65 0.29 7.89 -12.54
N GLY A 66 1.42 7.71 -13.20
CA GLY A 66 2.76 7.89 -12.65
C GLY A 66 3.02 9.28 -12.09
N PHE A 67 3.37 9.34 -10.81
CA PHE A 67 4.27 10.35 -10.28
C PHE A 67 5.59 9.67 -9.96
N ASP A 68 6.65 10.01 -10.69
CA ASP A 68 7.96 9.44 -10.43
C ASP A 68 8.55 10.04 -9.13
N ILE A 69 8.47 9.28 -8.03
CA ILE A 69 9.07 9.64 -6.74
C ILE A 69 10.61 9.50 -6.77
N GLN A 70 11.20 8.82 -7.76
CA GLN A 70 12.67 8.77 -7.87
C GLN A 70 13.26 10.08 -8.42
N SER A 71 12.45 10.93 -9.05
CA SER A 71 12.81 12.27 -9.53
C SER A 71 12.65 13.39 -8.47
N CYS A 72 12.55 13.04 -7.18
CA CYS A 72 12.33 13.98 -6.07
C CYS A 72 13.56 14.83 -5.68
N ASP A 73 14.16 15.58 -6.60
CA ASP A 73 14.91 16.79 -6.22
C ASP A 73 13.95 17.99 -5.99
N VAL A 74 12.69 17.89 -6.45
CA VAL A 74 11.68 18.96 -6.36
C VAL A 74 10.60 18.70 -5.29
N ILE A 75 10.30 17.43 -4.97
CA ILE A 75 9.24 17.07 -4.03
C ILE A 75 9.64 17.38 -2.58
N ALA A 76 10.93 17.32 -2.22
CA ALA A 76 11.40 17.74 -0.90
C ALA A 76 11.11 19.23 -0.60
N THR A 77 11.07 20.07 -1.64
CA THR A 77 10.81 21.52 -1.54
C THR A 77 9.33 21.86 -1.62
N LEU A 78 8.51 20.99 -2.24
CA LEU A 78 7.06 21.19 -2.39
C LEU A 78 6.21 20.49 -1.32
N ILE A 79 6.74 19.55 -0.54
CA ILE A 79 5.99 18.92 0.55
C ILE A 79 5.34 19.97 1.48
N PRO A 80 6.03 21.04 1.94
CA PRO A 80 5.37 22.06 2.76
C PRO A 80 4.30 22.87 2.00
N LEU A 81 4.42 23.03 0.68
CA LEU A 81 3.53 23.86 -0.14
C LEU A 81 2.27 23.12 -0.62
N VAL A 82 2.32 21.78 -0.68
CA VAL A 82 1.17 20.91 -1.00
C VAL A 82 0.45 20.43 0.29
N CYS A 83 1.07 20.67 1.47
CA CYS A 83 0.60 20.22 2.78
C CYS A 83 -0.63 20.96 3.34
N ASP A 84 -1.16 22.00 2.69
CA ASP A 84 -2.41 22.67 3.12
C ASP A 84 -3.68 21.87 2.77
N PHE A 85 -3.59 20.82 1.97
CA PHE A 85 -4.69 19.86 1.78
C PHE A 85 -4.65 18.75 2.81
N GLY A 86 -4.82 19.13 4.08
CA GLY A 86 -5.29 18.21 5.09
C GLY A 86 -6.61 17.60 4.64
N LEU A 87 -6.60 16.30 4.35
CA LEU A 87 -7.63 15.30 4.68
C LEU A 87 -7.45 14.12 3.73
N ILE A 88 -7.18 12.94 4.29
CA ILE A 88 -7.71 11.70 3.74
C ILE A 88 -9.24 11.82 3.89
N ALA A 89 -9.84 12.64 3.02
CA ALA A 89 -11.27 12.86 2.97
C ALA A 89 -11.87 11.65 2.29
N ASP A 90 -12.99 11.17 2.84
CA ASP A 90 -13.85 10.20 2.18
C ASP A 90 -14.16 10.69 0.76
N VAL A 91 -13.57 10.03 -0.24
CA VAL A 91 -13.68 10.37 -1.67
C VAL A 91 -15.11 10.22 -2.16
N VAL A 92 -15.91 9.46 -1.43
CA VAL A 92 -17.31 9.15 -1.69
C VAL A 92 -18.24 10.16 -1.00
N ARG A 93 -17.71 11.04 -0.13
CA ARG A 93 -18.51 12.07 0.55
C ARG A 93 -19.07 13.07 -0.46
N LYS A 94 -20.36 13.40 -0.31
CA LYS A 94 -21.07 14.39 -1.12
C LYS A 94 -20.28 15.71 -1.20
N GLY A 95 -20.17 16.25 -2.41
CA GLY A 95 -19.50 17.52 -2.68
C GLY A 95 -18.00 17.42 -3.01
N THR A 96 -17.35 16.27 -2.74
CA THR A 96 -15.95 16.06 -3.12
C THR A 96 -15.77 15.86 -4.63
N GLY A 97 -14.55 16.11 -5.14
CA GLY A 97 -14.22 15.86 -6.55
C GLY A 97 -14.35 14.39 -6.95
N GLY A 98 -14.07 13.46 -6.02
CA GLY A 98 -14.27 12.03 -6.20
C GLY A 98 -15.74 11.67 -6.37
N TRP A 99 -16.60 12.12 -5.46
CA TRP A 99 -18.04 11.93 -5.53
C TRP A 99 -18.62 12.41 -6.86
N LYS A 100 -18.24 13.60 -7.34
CA LYS A 100 -18.71 14.13 -8.63
C LYS A 100 -18.34 13.22 -9.80
N LYS A 101 -17.13 12.67 -9.81
CA LYS A 101 -16.66 11.75 -10.86
C LYS A 101 -17.40 10.41 -10.81
N ILE A 102 -17.63 9.88 -9.61
CA ILE A 102 -18.35 8.62 -9.40
C ILE A 102 -19.81 8.77 -9.85
N VAL A 103 -20.52 9.79 -9.38
CA VAL A 103 -21.92 10.05 -9.80
C VAL A 103 -22.03 10.28 -11.30
N LYS A 104 -21.09 11.01 -11.90
CA LYS A 104 -21.05 11.19 -13.37
C LYS A 104 -20.86 9.88 -14.13
N ALA A 105 -20.08 8.95 -13.59
CA ALA A 105 -19.76 7.69 -14.24
C ALA A 105 -20.82 6.60 -14.04
N PHE A 106 -21.45 6.56 -12.85
CA PHE A 106 -22.36 5.50 -12.45
C PHE A 106 -23.84 5.90 -12.53
N GLY A 107 -24.14 7.20 -12.58
CA GLY A 107 -25.51 7.72 -12.62
C GLY A 107 -26.01 8.17 -11.24
N ASN A 108 -27.24 8.68 -11.21
CA ASN A 108 -27.90 9.11 -9.98
C ASN A 108 -28.58 7.95 -9.24
N ASP A 109 -28.67 6.77 -9.87
CA ASP A 109 -29.28 5.58 -9.29
C ASP A 109 -28.44 4.99 -8.14
N ILE A 110 -27.17 5.39 -8.01
CA ILE A 110 -26.30 5.04 -6.87
C ILE A 110 -26.40 6.04 -5.71
N LEU A 111 -27.35 6.98 -5.73
CA LEU A 111 -27.52 7.98 -4.67
C LEU A 111 -28.70 7.64 -3.75
N LEU A 112 -28.52 7.89 -2.46
CA LEU A 112 -29.59 7.95 -1.46
C LEU A 112 -30.37 9.27 -1.61
N GLU A 113 -31.53 9.36 -0.96
CA GLU A 113 -32.38 10.56 -0.98
C GLU A 113 -31.68 11.82 -0.46
N ASN A 114 -30.74 11.66 0.49
CA ASN A 114 -29.91 12.76 1.01
C ASN A 114 -28.79 13.20 0.03
N GLY A 115 -28.63 12.50 -1.09
CA GLY A 115 -27.61 12.72 -2.11
C GLY A 115 -26.22 12.17 -1.78
N GLU A 116 -26.09 11.33 -0.75
CA GLU A 116 -24.90 10.52 -0.52
C GLU A 116 -24.91 9.26 -1.39
N ILE A 117 -23.75 8.64 -1.60
CA ILE A 117 -23.67 7.40 -2.40
C ILE A 117 -24.17 6.22 -1.57
N ASP A 118 -25.13 5.47 -2.13
CA ASP A 118 -25.53 4.15 -1.64
C ASP A 118 -24.40 3.15 -1.94
N ARG A 119 -23.61 2.87 -0.91
CA ARG A 119 -22.47 1.95 -0.96
C ARG A 119 -22.90 0.51 -1.26
N ALA A 120 -24.07 0.09 -0.78
CA ALA A 120 -24.57 -1.27 -1.01
C ALA A 120 -24.93 -1.44 -2.48
N ARG A 121 -25.64 -0.47 -3.04
CA ARG A 121 -26.02 -0.47 -4.46
C ARG A 121 -24.82 -0.33 -5.39
N LEU A 122 -23.91 0.61 -5.10
CA LEU A 122 -22.65 0.75 -5.85
C LEU A 122 -21.85 -0.55 -5.80
N GLY A 123 -21.77 -1.19 -4.63
CA GLY A 123 -21.16 -2.50 -4.42
C GLY A 123 -21.75 -3.57 -5.34
N GLN A 124 -23.08 -3.74 -5.34
CA GLN A 124 -23.76 -4.71 -6.19
C GLN A 124 -23.45 -4.50 -7.68
N ILE A 125 -23.44 -3.24 -8.14
CA ILE A 125 -23.13 -2.90 -9.53
C ILE A 125 -21.69 -3.31 -9.88
N VAL A 126 -20.70 -2.97 -9.05
CA VAL A 126 -19.30 -3.32 -9.34
C VAL A 126 -18.98 -4.80 -9.13
N PHE A 127 -19.72 -5.50 -8.28
CA PHE A 127 -19.56 -6.95 -8.13
C PHE A 127 -20.14 -7.73 -9.31
N SER A 128 -21.19 -7.20 -9.93
CA SER A 128 -21.87 -7.86 -11.06
C SER A 128 -21.18 -7.58 -12.40
N ASP A 129 -20.44 -6.48 -12.52
CA ASP A 129 -19.84 -6.01 -13.77
C ASP A 129 -18.34 -5.69 -13.58
N PRO A 130 -17.44 -6.54 -14.12
CA PRO A 130 -15.99 -6.32 -14.07
C PRO A 130 -15.54 -4.99 -14.70
N ALA A 131 -16.18 -4.53 -15.77
CA ALA A 131 -15.80 -3.29 -16.45
C ALA A 131 -16.12 -2.07 -15.57
N LYS A 132 -17.27 -2.10 -14.89
CA LYS A 132 -17.63 -1.07 -13.89
C LYS A 132 -16.72 -1.09 -12.68
N ARG A 133 -16.29 -2.27 -12.22
CA ARG A 133 -15.30 -2.40 -11.14
C ARG A 133 -13.96 -1.76 -11.51
N GLN A 134 -13.47 -2.02 -12.72
CA GLN A 134 -12.25 -1.39 -13.23
C GLN A 134 -12.39 0.13 -13.35
N LEU A 135 -13.53 0.61 -13.82
CA LEU A 135 -13.82 2.04 -13.87
C LEU A 135 -13.78 2.68 -12.48
N LEU A 136 -14.42 2.07 -11.48
CA LEU A 136 -14.38 2.56 -10.10
C LEU A 136 -12.94 2.57 -9.57
N ASN A 137 -12.19 1.48 -9.75
CA ASN A 137 -10.78 1.39 -9.34
C ASN A 137 -9.93 2.49 -9.97
N ARG A 138 -10.12 2.79 -11.26
CA ARG A 138 -9.41 3.89 -11.95
C ARG A 138 -9.75 5.26 -11.38
N LEU A 139 -11.01 5.49 -11.01
CA LEU A 139 -11.43 6.76 -10.39
C LEU A 139 -10.85 6.92 -8.98
N LEU A 140 -10.73 5.82 -8.22
CA LEU A 140 -10.23 5.82 -6.84
C LEU A 140 -8.70 5.76 -6.75
N ALA A 141 -8.02 5.14 -7.72
CA ALA A 141 -6.57 4.97 -7.76
C ALA A 141 -5.78 6.23 -7.35
N PRO A 142 -6.00 7.42 -7.96
CA PRO A 142 -5.25 8.62 -7.59
C PRO A 142 -5.47 9.04 -6.13
N HIS A 143 -6.67 8.82 -5.59
CA HIS A 143 -6.96 9.15 -4.20
C HIS A 143 -6.34 8.16 -3.22
N ILE A 144 -6.31 6.87 -3.57
CA ILE A 144 -5.59 5.85 -2.80
C ILE A 144 -4.09 6.16 -2.82
N SER A 145 -3.58 6.62 -3.96
CA SER A 145 -2.19 7.10 -4.12
C SER A 145 -1.83 8.19 -3.16
N SER A 146 -2.61 9.26 -3.18
CA SER A 146 -2.40 10.39 -2.30
C SER A 146 -2.51 9.98 -0.84
N GLY A 147 -3.44 9.07 -0.51
CA GLY A 147 -3.58 8.52 0.84
C GLY A 147 -2.33 7.78 1.32
N ILE A 148 -1.78 6.87 0.50
CA ILE A 148 -0.59 6.10 0.84
C ILE A 148 0.61 7.04 0.99
N LEU A 149 0.79 7.95 0.03
CA LEU A 149 1.86 8.95 0.07
C LEU A 149 1.79 9.83 1.31
N TRP A 150 0.58 10.21 1.73
CA TRP A 150 0.35 11.01 2.93
C TRP A 150 0.74 10.26 4.21
N GLU A 151 0.39 8.98 4.34
CA GLU A 151 0.81 8.16 5.49
C GLU A 151 2.33 7.99 5.54
N ILE A 152 2.97 7.77 4.39
CA ILE A 152 4.43 7.73 4.28
C ILE A 152 5.04 9.08 4.70
N ALA A 153 4.49 10.20 4.21
CA ALA A 153 4.98 11.54 4.53
C ALA A 153 4.87 11.86 6.02
N LYS A 154 3.78 11.48 6.69
CA LYS A 154 3.62 11.62 8.15
C LYS A 154 4.73 10.92 8.92
N LEU A 155 5.01 9.68 8.56
CA LEU A 155 6.05 8.87 9.22
C LEU A 155 7.45 9.43 8.91
N TRP A 156 7.68 9.90 7.69
CA TRP A 156 8.90 10.59 7.32
C TRP A 156 9.13 11.86 8.15
N MET A 157 8.08 12.68 8.36
CA MET A 157 8.16 13.88 9.20
C MET A 157 8.48 13.54 10.67
N LYS A 158 7.98 12.42 11.18
CA LYS A 158 8.34 11.88 12.51
C LYS A 158 9.80 11.43 12.61
N GLY A 159 10.53 11.36 11.49
CA GLY A 159 11.93 10.93 11.46
C GLY A 159 12.10 9.42 11.36
N CYS A 160 11.07 8.68 10.94
CA CYS A 160 11.18 7.25 10.71
C CYS A 160 12.24 6.98 9.62
N LYS A 161 13.26 6.18 9.97
CA LYS A 161 14.34 5.82 9.03
C LYS A 161 13.89 4.75 8.05
N VAL A 162 13.06 3.81 8.52
CA VAL A 162 12.52 2.68 7.76
C VAL A 162 11.00 2.73 7.85
N ILE A 163 10.32 2.49 6.73
CA ILE A 163 8.87 2.29 6.65
C ILE A 163 8.62 1.05 5.81
N ILE A 164 7.73 0.16 6.26
CA ILE A 164 7.25 -0.97 5.46
C ILE A 164 5.98 -0.56 4.72
N LEU A 165 5.95 -0.74 3.42
CA LEU A 165 4.78 -0.56 2.57
C LEU A 165 4.19 -1.93 2.24
N ASP A 166 3.09 -2.27 2.92
CA ASP A 166 2.42 -3.56 2.79
C ASP A 166 1.37 -3.53 1.67
N VAL A 167 1.68 -4.20 0.53
CA VAL A 167 0.88 -4.19 -0.70
C VAL A 167 0.78 -5.61 -1.28
N PRO A 168 -0.39 -6.27 -1.25
CA PRO A 168 -0.56 -7.60 -1.84
C PRO A 168 -0.27 -7.66 -3.36
N LEU A 169 -0.58 -6.58 -4.07
CA LEU A 169 -0.46 -6.44 -5.52
C LEU A 169 0.74 -5.56 -5.93
N LEU A 170 1.83 -5.61 -5.16
CA LEU A 170 2.97 -4.68 -5.30
C LEU A 170 3.53 -4.67 -6.74
N PHE A 171 3.85 -5.84 -7.28
CA PHE A 171 4.39 -5.99 -8.64
C PHE A 171 3.35 -5.72 -9.72
N GLU A 172 2.10 -6.19 -9.51
CA GLU A 172 1.00 -5.96 -10.44
C GLU A 172 0.75 -4.46 -10.67
N THR A 173 0.91 -3.66 -9.62
CA THR A 173 0.73 -2.20 -9.63
C THR A 173 2.00 -1.42 -9.94
N LYS A 174 3.13 -2.11 -10.18
CA LYS A 174 4.46 -1.51 -10.39
C LYS A 174 4.93 -0.60 -9.25
N MET A 175 4.43 -0.83 -8.04
CA MET A 175 4.80 -0.09 -6.83
C MET A 175 6.17 -0.52 -6.28
N ASP A 176 6.69 -1.66 -6.74
CA ASP A 176 8.06 -2.13 -6.50
C ASP A 176 9.10 -1.04 -6.82
N ARG A 177 8.88 -0.25 -7.87
CA ARG A 177 9.78 0.84 -8.28
C ARG A 177 10.00 1.91 -7.22
N TRP A 178 9.08 2.03 -6.28
CA TRP A 178 9.13 3.04 -5.22
C TRP A 178 9.70 2.48 -3.92
N THR A 179 9.86 1.17 -3.85
CA THR A 179 10.31 0.44 -2.67
C THR A 179 11.66 -0.20 -2.91
N ASN A 180 12.54 -0.15 -1.92
CA ASN A 180 13.80 -0.86 -1.96
C ASN A 180 14.30 -1.06 -0.51
N PRO A 181 14.55 -2.31 -0.06
CA PRO A 181 14.31 -3.58 -0.78
C PRO A 181 12.82 -3.98 -0.86
N VAL A 182 12.51 -4.97 -1.68
CA VAL A 182 11.23 -5.69 -1.76
C VAL A 182 11.34 -7.04 -1.06
N ILE A 183 10.49 -7.26 -0.05
CA ILE A 183 10.32 -8.50 0.69
C ILE A 183 9.11 -9.26 0.15
N VAL A 184 9.32 -10.51 -0.24
CA VAL A 184 8.24 -11.44 -0.60
C VAL A 184 8.07 -12.49 0.49
N VAL A 185 6.85 -12.59 1.02
CA VAL A 185 6.45 -13.72 1.86
C VAL A 185 5.96 -14.83 0.95
N TRP A 186 6.81 -15.84 0.82
CA TRP A 186 6.62 -17.01 -0.03
C TRP A 186 6.09 -18.19 0.80
N VAL A 187 5.38 -19.07 0.13
CA VAL A 187 4.92 -20.35 0.68
C VAL A 187 4.90 -21.35 -0.45
N ASP A 188 5.19 -22.60 -0.13
CA ASP A 188 5.04 -23.74 -1.02
C ASP A 188 3.61 -23.80 -1.62
N PRO A 189 3.45 -24.03 -2.94
CA PRO A 189 2.15 -23.99 -3.63
C PRO A 189 1.12 -24.94 -3.03
N GLU A 190 1.51 -26.16 -2.66
CA GLU A 190 0.64 -27.16 -2.08
C GLU A 190 0.13 -26.66 -0.71
N ILE A 191 1.03 -26.13 0.13
CA ILE A 191 0.66 -25.52 1.42
C ILE A 191 -0.22 -24.29 1.22
N GLN A 192 0.03 -23.48 0.18
CA GLN A 192 -0.77 -22.30 -0.17
C GLN A 192 -2.24 -22.68 -0.41
N ILE A 193 -2.47 -23.71 -1.21
CA ILE A 193 -3.80 -24.24 -1.53
C ILE A 193 -4.48 -24.74 -0.27
N GLN A 194 -3.80 -25.57 0.53
CA GLN A 194 -4.35 -26.12 1.77
C GLN A 194 -4.75 -25.02 2.77
N ARG A 195 -3.92 -23.99 2.93
CA ARG A 195 -4.22 -22.82 3.77
C ARG A 195 -5.41 -22.04 3.23
N LEU A 196 -5.51 -21.86 1.93
CA LEU A 196 -6.60 -21.14 1.30
C LEU A 196 -7.94 -21.88 1.46
N MET A 197 -7.95 -23.18 1.22
CA MET A 197 -9.10 -24.06 1.44
C MET A 197 -9.55 -24.05 2.89
N SER A 198 -8.61 -24.22 3.83
CA SER A 198 -8.91 -24.21 5.28
C SER A 198 -9.49 -22.88 5.75
N ARG A 199 -8.96 -21.76 5.22
CA ARG A 199 -9.38 -20.41 5.63
C ARG A 199 -10.74 -20.01 5.04
N ASP A 200 -10.96 -20.29 3.76
CA ASP A 200 -12.12 -19.81 3.02
C ASP A 200 -13.21 -20.87 2.82
N GLY A 201 -12.96 -22.13 3.21
CA GLY A 201 -13.90 -23.25 3.07
C GLY A 201 -14.25 -23.56 1.61
N CYS A 202 -13.30 -23.39 0.69
CA CYS A 202 -13.51 -23.59 -0.75
C CYS A 202 -12.91 -24.92 -1.23
N SER A 203 -13.37 -25.38 -2.40
CA SER A 203 -12.75 -26.52 -3.09
C SER A 203 -11.34 -26.20 -3.58
N GLU A 204 -10.55 -27.23 -3.83
CA GLU A 204 -9.20 -27.12 -4.40
C GLU A 204 -9.20 -26.39 -5.75
N GLU A 205 -10.12 -26.73 -6.65
CA GLU A 205 -10.26 -26.06 -7.95
C GLU A 205 -10.54 -24.56 -7.77
N GLN A 206 -11.43 -24.19 -6.84
CA GLN A 206 -11.71 -22.79 -6.54
C GLN A 206 -10.49 -22.08 -5.92
N ALA A 207 -9.73 -22.76 -5.08
CA ALA A 207 -8.50 -22.22 -4.50
C ALA A 207 -7.46 -21.96 -5.60
N GLN A 208 -7.26 -22.93 -6.49
CA GLN A 208 -6.32 -22.83 -7.61
C GLN A 208 -6.70 -21.69 -8.56
N ASN A 209 -7.99 -21.57 -8.91
CA ASN A 209 -8.48 -20.49 -9.76
C ASN A 209 -8.22 -19.10 -9.15
N ARG A 210 -8.31 -18.96 -7.81
CA ARG A 210 -7.99 -17.71 -7.11
C ARG A 210 -6.49 -17.42 -7.09
N ILE A 211 -5.66 -18.45 -6.93
CA ILE A 211 -4.19 -18.31 -6.95
C ILE A 211 -3.74 -17.91 -8.36
N ASN A 212 -4.22 -18.60 -9.39
CA ASN A 212 -3.91 -18.33 -10.80
C ASN A 212 -4.41 -16.97 -11.30
N ALA A 213 -5.34 -16.34 -10.59
CA ALA A 213 -5.78 -14.98 -10.88
C ALA A 213 -4.78 -13.91 -10.41
N GLN A 214 -3.74 -14.27 -9.65
CA GLN A 214 -2.66 -13.37 -9.25
C GLN A 214 -1.39 -13.69 -10.06
N LEU A 215 -0.38 -12.80 -10.03
CA LEU A 215 0.94 -13.17 -10.53
C LEU A 215 1.48 -14.36 -9.73
N ALA A 216 2.14 -15.29 -10.43
CA ALA A 216 2.69 -16.50 -9.84
C ALA A 216 3.61 -16.16 -8.65
N LEU A 217 3.43 -16.85 -7.53
CA LEU A 217 4.18 -16.57 -6.31
C LEU A 217 5.68 -16.83 -6.49
N ASP A 218 6.04 -17.84 -7.27
CA ASP A 218 7.44 -18.12 -7.63
C ASP A 218 8.07 -17.04 -8.50
N TRP A 219 7.28 -16.41 -9.38
CA TRP A 219 7.76 -15.25 -10.14
C TRP A 219 7.98 -14.06 -9.20
N LYS A 220 7.07 -13.80 -8.25
CA LYS A 220 7.30 -12.75 -7.23
C LYS A 220 8.58 -13.03 -6.44
N LYS A 221 8.82 -14.30 -6.08
CA LYS A 221 10.05 -14.74 -5.38
C LYS A 221 11.31 -14.44 -6.20
N SER A 222 11.31 -14.64 -7.52
CA SER A 222 12.49 -14.35 -8.35
C SER A 222 12.78 -12.86 -8.51
N GLU A 223 11.77 -12.00 -8.39
CA GLU A 223 11.90 -10.54 -8.46
C GLU A 223 12.17 -9.89 -7.09
N ALA A 224 12.16 -10.66 -6.01
CA ALA A 224 12.33 -10.14 -4.65
C ALA A 224 13.80 -9.92 -4.31
N ASP A 225 14.10 -8.84 -3.58
CA ASP A 225 15.41 -8.65 -2.96
C ASP A 225 15.59 -9.59 -1.75
N ILE A 226 14.50 -9.87 -1.04
CA ILE A 226 14.48 -10.69 0.18
C ILE A 226 13.25 -11.59 0.16
N VAL A 227 13.44 -12.87 0.50
CA VAL A 227 12.35 -13.84 0.59
C VAL A 227 12.25 -14.33 2.03
N ILE A 228 11.02 -14.35 2.57
CA ILE A 228 10.69 -15.05 3.82
C ILE A 228 9.86 -16.26 3.45
N ASP A 229 10.40 -17.45 3.70
CA ASP A 229 9.69 -18.71 3.54
C ASP A 229 8.79 -18.97 4.76
N ASN A 230 7.48 -18.96 4.53
CA ASN A 230 6.46 -19.22 5.53
C ASN A 230 5.77 -20.58 5.31
N SER A 231 6.47 -21.54 4.72
CA SER A 231 6.00 -22.93 4.52
C SER A 231 6.08 -23.77 5.79
N GLY A 232 7.15 -23.56 6.58
CA GLY A 232 7.40 -24.29 7.81
C GLY A 232 6.65 -23.76 9.04
N SER A 233 7.27 -23.91 10.20
CA SER A 233 6.69 -23.47 11.47
C SER A 233 6.75 -21.94 11.65
N LEU A 234 5.88 -21.42 12.53
CA LEU A 234 5.89 -19.99 12.86
C LEU A 234 7.25 -19.55 13.46
N ASP A 235 7.93 -20.43 14.17
CA ASP A 235 9.21 -20.10 14.79
C ASP A 235 10.35 -20.03 13.77
N GLU A 236 10.34 -20.88 12.74
CA GLU A 236 11.23 -20.73 11.57
C GLU A 236 10.99 -19.40 10.85
N THR A 237 9.73 -19.00 10.67
CA THR A 237 9.39 -17.70 10.08
C THR A 237 9.88 -16.54 10.95
N LYS A 238 9.81 -16.65 12.28
CA LYS A 238 10.35 -15.65 13.21
C LYS A 238 11.87 -15.57 13.18
N GLU A 239 12.56 -16.69 12.99
CA GLU A 239 14.02 -16.71 12.82
C GLU A 239 14.42 -15.97 11.54
N GLN A 240 13.82 -16.33 10.41
CA GLN A 240 14.04 -15.63 9.14
C GLN A 240 13.69 -14.14 9.26
N PHE A 241 12.58 -13.81 9.93
CA PHE A 241 12.18 -12.43 10.17
C PHE A 241 13.24 -11.65 10.97
N ARG A 242 13.90 -12.25 11.96
CA ARG A 242 14.97 -11.59 12.73
C ARG A 242 16.14 -11.23 11.82
N GLU A 243 16.53 -12.11 10.91
CA GLU A 243 17.57 -11.81 9.93
C GLU A 243 17.17 -10.67 8.98
N VAL A 244 15.92 -10.71 8.48
CA VAL A 244 15.38 -9.66 7.61
C VAL A 244 15.30 -8.33 8.33
N LEU A 245 14.83 -8.31 9.59
CA LEU A 245 14.75 -7.12 10.40
C LEU A 245 16.14 -6.50 10.62
N SER A 246 17.16 -7.34 10.86
CA SER A 246 18.55 -6.88 10.97
C SER A 246 19.01 -6.19 9.69
N LYS A 247 18.82 -6.83 8.53
CA LYS A 247 19.21 -6.28 7.21
C LYS A 247 18.50 -4.96 6.90
N VAL A 248 17.18 -4.93 7.13
CA VAL A 248 16.35 -3.74 6.86
C VAL A 248 16.70 -2.59 7.82
N SER A 249 17.16 -2.90 9.02
CA SER A 249 17.54 -1.92 10.05
C SER A 249 18.99 -1.42 9.94
N GLU A 250 19.76 -1.92 8.96
CA GLU A 250 21.12 -1.44 8.71
C GLU A 250 21.15 0.07 8.47
N PRO A 251 22.28 0.75 8.78
CA PRO A 251 22.44 2.17 8.53
C PRO A 251 22.00 2.57 7.11
N LEU A 252 21.37 3.73 7.01
CA LEU A 252 20.96 4.27 5.71
C LEU A 252 22.19 4.53 4.85
N THR A 253 22.13 4.12 3.59
CA THR A 253 23.08 4.55 2.56
C THR A 253 23.04 6.06 2.40
N TRP A 254 24.06 6.66 1.80
CA TRP A 254 24.10 8.12 1.59
C TRP A 254 22.90 8.62 0.76
N LYS A 255 22.46 7.87 -0.26
CA LYS A 255 21.27 8.20 -1.08
C LYS A 255 19.99 8.20 -0.25
N GLU A 256 19.83 7.17 0.59
CA GLU A 256 18.68 7.08 1.50
C GLU A 256 18.76 8.16 2.58
N ARG A 257 19.95 8.48 3.09
CA ARG A 257 20.14 9.55 4.07
C ARG A 257 19.76 10.90 3.49
N LEU A 258 20.14 11.23 2.25
CA LEU A 258 19.71 12.46 1.57
C LEU A 258 18.19 12.55 1.46
N ARG A 259 17.52 11.43 1.17
CA ARG A 259 16.05 11.34 1.14
C ARG A 259 15.39 11.28 2.53
N SER A 260 16.15 11.31 3.62
CA SER A 260 15.61 11.35 4.98
C SER A 260 15.39 12.78 5.44
N ARG A 261 14.52 12.97 6.44
CA ARG A 261 14.33 14.27 7.10
C ARG A 261 15.66 14.86 7.58
N ASP A 262 16.50 14.04 8.20
CA ASP A 262 17.79 14.48 8.74
C ASP A 262 18.77 14.89 7.63
N GLY A 263 18.71 14.21 6.48
CA GLY A 263 19.46 14.61 5.27
C GLY A 263 19.01 15.94 4.72
N LEU A 264 17.69 16.15 4.60
CA LEU A 264 17.13 17.43 4.15
C LEU A 264 17.51 18.57 5.09
N ILE A 265 17.40 18.38 6.40
CA ILE A 265 17.82 19.37 7.41
C ILE A 265 19.31 19.69 7.26
N SER A 266 20.16 18.68 7.04
CA SER A 266 21.59 18.87 6.85
C SER A 266 21.88 19.72 5.60
N VAL A 267 21.19 19.46 4.48
CA VAL A 267 21.34 20.26 3.25
C VAL A 267 20.92 21.70 3.47
N ILE A 268 19.75 21.93 4.07
CA ILE A 268 19.23 23.27 4.37
C ILE A 268 20.22 24.03 5.27
N LEU A 269 20.70 23.41 6.35
CA LEU A 269 21.67 24.01 7.26
C LEU A 269 22.98 24.37 6.54
N CYS A 270 23.54 23.46 5.75
CA CYS A 270 24.74 23.70 4.97
C CYS A 270 24.57 24.89 4.01
N THR A 271 23.42 24.96 3.31
CA THR A 271 23.13 26.09 2.41
C THR A 271 22.98 27.41 3.16
N ALA A 272 22.28 27.43 4.30
CA ALA A 272 22.11 28.63 5.11
C ALA A 272 23.44 29.16 5.67
N VAL A 273 24.30 28.26 6.19
CA VAL A 273 25.64 28.61 6.65
C VAL A 273 26.49 29.15 5.51
N GLY A 274 26.45 28.52 4.33
CA GLY A 274 27.17 28.98 3.15
C GLY A 274 26.78 30.40 2.72
N VAL A 275 25.47 30.70 2.70
CA VAL A 275 24.96 32.05 2.38
C VAL A 275 25.42 33.09 3.41
N LEU A 276 25.36 32.75 4.71
CA LEU A 276 25.82 33.65 5.78
C LEU A 276 27.32 33.95 5.70
N LEU A 277 28.14 32.94 5.40
CA LEU A 277 29.59 33.11 5.22
C LEU A 277 29.90 33.96 3.98
N ALA A 278 29.19 33.76 2.87
CA ALA A 278 29.35 34.57 1.68
C ALA A 278 29.00 36.05 1.94
N GLN A 279 27.91 36.32 2.66
CA GLN A 279 27.52 37.69 3.04
C GLN A 279 28.55 38.37 3.94
N LYS A 280 29.18 37.64 4.87
CA LYS A 280 30.25 38.17 5.73
C LYS A 280 31.54 38.50 5.00
N ASN A 281 31.83 37.84 3.88
CA ASN A 281 33.02 38.11 3.06
C ASN A 281 32.80 39.22 2.00
N LEU A 282 31.56 39.70 1.86
CA LEU A 282 31.16 40.78 0.93
C LEU A 282 31.02 42.15 1.62
N LEU A 283 31.19 42.20 2.95
CA LEU A 283 31.22 43.40 3.80
C LEU A 283 32.63 43.64 4.33
#